data_AF-A0A943GDB8-F1
#
_entry.id   AF-A0A943GDB8-F1
#
_cell.length_a   1.000
_cell.length_b   1.000
_cell.length_c   1.000
_cell.angle_alpha   90.00
_cell.angle_beta   90.00
_cell.angle_gamma   90.00
#
_symmetry.space_group_name_H-M   'P 1'
#
loop_
_entity.id
_entity.type
_entity.pdbx_description
1 polymer ?
#
loop_
_entity_poly.entity_id
_entity_poly.type
_entity_poly.pdbx_seq_one_letter_code
_entity_poly.pdbx_strand_id
1 'polypeptide(L)'
;MLKASGHKIILWTSRDGKELEAAVEWCKAQGIVFDAVNAPLPEQIQRWGNDTRKIYADFYIDDKAMRVEELENIMDSVVDIVDNYNTQ
;
A
#
# COMPACT_ATOMS: atom_id res chain seq x y z
N MET A 1 6.22 -8.24 -11.54
CA MET A 1 6.06 -6.99 -12.32
C MET A 1 6.55 -5.76 -11.54
N LEU A 2 6.03 -5.46 -10.34
CA LEU A 2 6.44 -4.25 -9.58
C LEU A 2 7.95 -4.17 -9.26
N LYS A 3 8.50 -5.21 -8.63
CA LYS A 3 9.94 -5.28 -8.30
C LYS A 3 10.83 -5.18 -9.54
N ALA A 4 10.42 -5.81 -10.65
CA ALA A 4 11.16 -5.78 -11.91
C ALA A 4 11.20 -4.38 -12.54
N SER A 5 10.18 -3.56 -12.28
CA SER A 5 10.14 -2.15 -12.69
C SER A 5 10.87 -1.20 -11.73
N GLY A 6 11.59 -1.72 -10.73
CA GLY A 6 12.37 -0.92 -9.78
C GLY A 6 11.59 -0.42 -8.56
N HIS A 7 10.32 -0.80 -8.39
CA HIS A 7 9.55 -0.40 -7.21
C HIS A 7 10.06 -1.09 -5.94
N LYS A 8 9.93 -0.38 -4.81
CA LYS A 8 10.17 -0.88 -3.46
C LYS A 8 8.85 -1.31 -2.84
N ILE A 9 8.84 -2.44 -2.15
CA ILE A 9 7.64 -3.00 -1.50
C ILE A 9 7.94 -3.17 -0.02
N ILE A 10 7.11 -2.56 0.82
CA ILE A 10 7.19 -2.68 2.28
C ILE A 10 5.99 -3.49 2.75
N LEU A 11 6.20 -4.52 3.56
CA LEU A 11 5.10 -5.13 4.30
C LEU A 11 4.79 -4.23 5.50
N TRP A 12 3.64 -3.57 5.48
CA TRP A 12 3.15 -2.77 6.59
C TRP A 12 1.92 -3.44 7.19
N THR A 13 2.05 -3.96 8.41
CA THR A 13 1.04 -4.79 9.05
C THR A 13 1.09 -4.65 10.57
N SER A 14 -0.05 -4.84 11.24
CA SER A 14 -0.11 -4.90 12.71
C SER A 14 0.46 -6.20 13.29
N ARG A 15 0.83 -7.19 12.47
CA ARG A 15 1.46 -8.43 12.94
C ARG A 15 2.83 -8.15 13.54
N ASP A 16 3.17 -8.86 14.60
CA ASP A 16 4.47 -8.84 15.26
C ASP A 16 4.96 -10.27 15.59
N GLY A 17 6.21 -10.38 16.04
CA GLY A 17 6.82 -11.64 16.48
C GLY A 17 6.60 -12.80 15.49
N LYS A 18 6.10 -13.92 16.00
CA LYS A 18 5.89 -15.15 15.21
C LYS A 18 4.86 -14.99 14.09
N GLU A 19 3.84 -14.15 14.29
CA GLU A 19 2.82 -13.90 13.28
C GLU A 19 3.38 -13.08 12.11
N LEU A 20 4.31 -12.17 12.40
CA LEU A 20 5.02 -11.42 11.37
C LEU A 20 5.97 -12.32 10.59
N GLU A 21 6.76 -13.16 11.28
CA GLU A 21 7.65 -14.13 10.65
C GLU A 21 6.87 -15.09 9.73
N ALA A 22 5.75 -15.64 10.21
CA ALA A 22 4.90 -16.52 9.42
C ALA A 22 4.34 -15.83 8.17
N ALA A 23 3.91 -14.57 8.29
CA ALA A 23 3.42 -13.80 7.14
C ALA A 23 4.53 -13.55 6.09
N VAL A 24 5.73 -13.17 6.55
CA VAL A 24 6.88 -12.95 5.66
C VAL A 24 7.27 -14.24 4.93
N GLU A 25 7.38 -15.36 5.64
CA GLU A 25 7.76 -16.64 5.03
C GLU A 25 6.68 -17.16 4.08
N TRP A 26 5.40 -16.99 4.42
CA TRP A 26 4.31 -17.35 3.52
C TRP A 26 4.39 -16.53 2.22
N CYS A 27 4.56 -15.20 2.31
CA CYS A 27 4.70 -14.33 1.13
C CYS A 27 5.90 -14.74 0.26
N LYS A 28 7.04 -15.03 0.90
CA LYS A 28 8.25 -15.47 0.22
C LYS A 28 8.06 -16.80 -0.52
N ALA A 29 7.33 -17.76 0.06
CA ALA A 29 6.97 -19.00 -0.61
C ALA A 29 6.09 -18.80 -1.86
N GLN A 30 5.34 -17.69 -1.91
CA GLN A 30 4.58 -17.25 -3.10
C GLN A 30 5.42 -16.41 -4.08
N GLY A 31 6.72 -16.21 -3.82
CA GLY A 31 7.60 -15.38 -4.65
C GLY A 31 7.50 -13.88 -4.37
N ILE A 32 6.89 -13.47 -3.26
CA ILE A 32 6.76 -12.06 -2.85
C ILE A 32 7.82 -11.77 -1.79
N VAL A 33 8.76 -10.88 -2.12
CA VAL A 33 9.86 -10.49 -1.24
C VAL A 33 9.82 -8.97 -1.02
N PHE A 34 9.83 -8.58 0.25
CA PHE A 34 9.75 -7.18 0.69
C PHE A 34 11.15 -6.57 0.86
N ASP A 35 11.27 -5.27 0.57
CA ASP A 35 12.48 -4.47 0.83
C ASP A 35 12.60 -4.06 2.30
N ALA A 36 11.47 -3.91 2.98
CA ALA A 36 11.39 -3.65 4.41
C ALA A 36 10.11 -4.27 5.00
N VAL A 37 10.11 -4.53 6.31
CA VAL A 37 8.97 -5.09 7.04
C VAL A 37 8.76 -4.22 8.28
N ASN A 38 7.60 -3.58 8.37
CA ASN A 38 7.23 -2.66 9.45
C ASN A 38 8.30 -1.59 9.77
N ALA A 39 9.06 -1.17 8.75
CA ALA A 39 10.13 -0.17 8.88
C ALA A 39 10.20 0.69 7.61
N PRO A 40 10.64 1.96 7.72
CA PRO A 40 10.96 2.79 6.57
C PRO A 40 12.19 2.27 5.82
N LEU A 41 12.33 2.67 4.57
CA LEU A 41 13.50 2.35 3.76
C LEU A 41 14.74 3.11 4.26
N PRO A 42 15.97 2.60 4.05
CA PRO A 42 17.18 3.31 4.44
C PRO A 42 17.29 4.73 3.88
N GLU A 43 16.92 4.93 2.61
CA GLU A 43 16.89 6.23 1.95
C GLU A 43 15.88 7.21 2.59
N GLN A 44 14.82 6.69 3.20
CA GLN A 44 13.80 7.47 3.90
C GLN A 44 14.35 7.97 5.24
N ILE A 45 14.98 7.08 6.02
CA ILE A 45 15.64 7.45 7.28
C ILE A 45 16.72 8.51 7.01
N GLN A 46 17.51 8.33 5.95
CA GLN A 46 18.55 9.29 5.57
C GLN A 46 17.96 10.66 5.20
N ARG A 47 16.83 10.69 4.50
CA ARG A 47 16.17 11.93 4.07
C ARG A 47 15.59 12.74 5.24
N TRP A 48 14.98 12.08 6.22
CA TRP A 48 14.26 12.75 7.31
C TRP A 48 15.02 12.80 8.64
N GLY A 49 16.14 12.09 8.74
CA GLY A 49 16.96 12.04 9.96
C GLY A 49 16.30 11.31 11.13
N ASN A 50 15.21 10.58 10.89
CA ASN A 50 14.50 9.78 11.88
C ASN A 50 13.74 8.61 11.25
N ASP A 51 13.24 7.72 12.11
CA ASP A 51 12.33 6.63 11.76
C ASP A 51 10.89 7.14 11.86
N THR A 52 10.46 8.00 10.92
CA THR A 52 9.12 8.63 10.95
C THR A 52 8.07 7.59 11.36
N ARG A 53 7.47 7.71 12.56
CA ARG A 53 6.59 6.68 13.18
C ARG A 53 5.52 6.09 12.25
N LYS A 54 5.13 6.85 11.21
CA LYS A 54 4.38 6.37 10.05
C LYS A 54 5.33 6.10 8.89
N ILE A 55 5.31 4.89 8.35
CA ILE A 55 6.06 4.52 7.16
C ILE A 55 5.57 5.36 5.97
N TYR A 56 6.49 6.06 5.30
CA TYR A 56 6.17 6.78 4.07
C TYR A 56 6.12 5.81 2.88
N ALA A 57 5.11 5.96 2.03
CA ALA A 57 4.98 5.26 0.77
C ALA A 57 4.25 6.15 -0.25
N ASP A 58 4.55 5.95 -1.54
CA ASP A 58 3.83 6.61 -2.64
C ASP A 58 2.40 6.05 -2.78
N PHE A 59 2.23 4.76 -2.49
CA PHE A 59 0.95 4.06 -2.51
C PHE A 59 0.79 3.19 -1.27
N TYR A 60 -0.41 3.20 -0.69
CA TYR A 60 -0.81 2.32 0.40
C TYR A 60 -1.93 1.41 -0.11
N ILE A 61 -1.76 0.10 0.06
CA ILE A 61 -2.78 -0.90 -0.27
C ILE A 61 -3.18 -1.55 1.04
N ASP A 62 -4.41 -1.29 1.48
CA ASP A 62 -4.92 -1.73 2.78
C ASP A 62 -6.42 -1.99 2.64
N ASP A 63 -6.90 -3.15 3.11
CA ASP A 63 -8.31 -3.54 3.04
C ASP A 63 -9.22 -2.66 3.91
N LYS A 64 -8.65 -1.87 4.82
CA LYS A 64 -9.34 -0.90 5.68
C LYS A 64 -9.29 0.53 5.14
N ALA A 65 -8.61 0.79 4.02
CA ALA A 65 -8.49 2.14 3.48
C ALA A 65 -9.81 2.69 2.91
N MET A 66 -10.56 1.86 2.19
CA MET A 66 -11.84 2.22 1.57
C MET A 66 -12.69 0.98 1.45
N ARG A 67 -13.98 1.09 1.79
CA ARG A 67 -14.93 0.00 1.57
C ARG A 67 -15.36 -0.05 0.10
N VAL A 68 -15.74 -1.22 -0.38
CA VAL A 68 -16.19 -1.39 -1.77
C VAL A 68 -17.40 -0.51 -2.05
N GLU A 69 -18.33 -0.41 -1.10
CA GLU A 69 -19.53 0.43 -1.25
C GLU A 69 -19.18 1.92 -1.37
N GLU A 70 -18.12 2.38 -0.69
CA GLU A 70 -17.65 3.76 -0.79
C GLU A 70 -17.08 4.04 -2.18
N LEU A 71 -16.35 3.08 -2.76
CA LEU A 71 -15.82 3.17 -4.11
C LEU A 71 -16.94 3.18 -5.16
N GLU A 72 -17.95 2.31 -5.01
CA GLU A 72 -19.11 2.24 -5.89
C GLU A 72 -19.87 3.58 -5.91
N ASN A 73 -20.15 4.15 -4.73
CA ASN A 73 -20.82 5.45 -4.64
C ASN A 73 -20.01 6.59 -5.30
N ILE A 74 -18.68 6.57 -5.17
CA ILE A 74 -17.81 7.53 -5.85
C ILE A 74 -17.89 7.34 -7.37
N MET A 75 -17.87 6.09 -7.84
CA MET A 75 -17.92 5.78 -9.27
C MET A 75 -19.26 6.22 -9.89
N ASP A 76 -20.37 5.93 -9.21
CA ASP A 76 -21.70 6.37 -9.64
C ASP A 76 -21.77 7.89 -9.75
N SER A 77 -21.23 8.59 -8.73
CA SER A 77 -21.15 10.06 -8.75
C SER A 77 -20.30 10.60 -9.91
N VAL A 78 -19.20 9.93 -10.26
CA VAL A 78 -18.35 10.31 -11.39
C VAL A 78 -19.07 10.09 -12.73
N VAL A 79 -19.76 8.95 -12.88
CA VAL A 79 -20.57 8.67 -14.08
C VAL A 79 -21.64 9.73 -14.26
N ASP A 80 -22.38 10.05 -13.21
CA ASP A 80 -23.41 11.11 -13.23
C ASP A 80 -22.82 12.47 -13.65
N ILE A 81 -21.65 12.84 -13.11
CA ILE A 81 -20.98 14.10 -13.48
C ILE A 81 -20.60 14.10 -14.97
N VAL A 82 -20.02 13.00 -15.47
CA VAL A 82 -19.59 12.87 -16.87
C VAL A 82 -20.79 12.91 -17.81
N ASP A 83 -21.87 12.20 -17.49
CA ASP A 83 -23.09 12.18 -18.30
C ASP A 83 -23.78 13.54 -18.35
N ASN A 84 -23.84 14.25 -17.22
CA ASN A 84 -24.38 15.62 -17.14
C ASN A 84 -23.50 16.65 -17.87
N TYR A 85 -22.19 16.39 -18.01
CA TYR A 85 -21.30 17.23 -18.81
C TYR A 85 -21.46 16.99 -20.31
N ASN A 86 -21.64 15.72 -20.72
CA ASN A 86 -21.78 15.33 -22.13
C ASN A 86 -23.16 15.66 -22.73
N THR A 87 -24.15 15.98 -21.91
CA THR A 87 -25.51 16.36 -22.33
C THR A 87 -25.74 17.88 -22.39
N GLN A 88 -24.71 18.70 -22.09
CA GLN A 88 -24.65 20.14 -22.34
C GLN A 88 -23.98 20.45 -23.69
#